data_AF-A0A8H9WHY7-F1
#
_entry.id   AF-A0A8H9WHY7-F1
#
_cell.length_a   1.000
_cell.length_b   1.000
_cell.length_c   1.000
_cell.angle_alpha   90.00
_cell.angle_beta   90.00
_cell.angle_gamma   90.00
#
_symmetry.space_group_name_H-M   'P 1'
#
loop_
_entity.id
_entity.type
_entity.pdbx_description
1 polymer ?
#
loop_
_entity_poly.entity_id
_entity_poly.type
_entity_poly.pdbx_seq_one_letter_code
_entity_poly.pdbx_strand_id
1 'polypeptide(L)'
;MKINLTSADPISLKTDCLVVGILDGGKLTASAKKADKSMGGIIQRLVDDGDIKGTSGSILMIPCHPNGPARRVLTVGLGKAHESGVAEYKQAVDSAATALARLPIRNATVTLAETAVADRDVSERLRLLASAVCDATYQFDQTKSTKESKRP
;
A
#
# COMPACT_ATOMS: atom_id res chain seq x y z
N MET A 1 -2.57 17.41 1.51
CA MET A 1 -2.99 16.01 1.39
C MET A 1 -4.33 15.81 2.10
N LYS A 2 -5.25 15.00 1.55
CA LYS A 2 -6.57 14.69 2.16
C LYS A 2 -6.67 13.19 2.38
N ILE A 3 -7.00 12.77 3.61
CA ILE A 3 -7.20 11.35 3.97
C ILE A 3 -8.67 11.16 4.31
N ASN A 4 -9.32 10.15 3.71
CA ASN A 4 -10.70 9.78 4.00
C ASN A 4 -10.77 8.28 4.31
N LEU A 5 -11.69 7.89 5.19
CA LEU A 5 -11.99 6.49 5.51
C LEU A 5 -13.24 6.05 4.75
N THR A 6 -13.23 4.84 4.19
CA THR A 6 -14.39 4.22 3.54
C THR A 6 -14.42 2.71 3.82
N SER A 7 -15.61 2.13 3.82
CA SER A 7 -15.85 0.68 3.93
C SER A 7 -16.31 0.05 2.61
N ALA A 8 -16.28 0.81 1.50
CA ALA A 8 -16.60 0.31 0.18
C ALA A 8 -15.62 -0.77 -0.28
N ASP A 9 -16.05 -1.64 -1.20
CA ASP A 9 -15.19 -2.70 -1.73
C ASP A 9 -14.00 -2.08 -2.49
N PRO A 10 -12.74 -2.40 -2.12
CA PRO A 10 -11.56 -1.72 -2.69
C PRO A 10 -11.46 -1.81 -4.21
N ILE A 11 -12.03 -2.86 -4.81
CA ILE A 11 -12.04 -3.06 -6.26
C ILE A 11 -13.06 -2.19 -6.96
N SER A 12 -14.15 -1.80 -6.29
CA SER A 12 -15.16 -0.93 -6.89
C SER A 12 -14.70 0.54 -6.97
N LEU A 13 -13.66 0.90 -6.21
CA LEU A 13 -13.19 2.28 -6.09
C LEU A 13 -12.30 2.65 -7.28
N LYS A 14 -12.66 3.75 -7.95
CA LYS A 14 -11.82 4.34 -9.00
C LYS A 14 -10.58 4.98 -8.38
N THR A 15 -9.41 4.39 -8.59
CA THR A 15 -8.14 4.89 -8.05
C THR A 15 -6.98 4.80 -9.04
N ASP A 16 -6.03 5.74 -8.95
CA ASP A 16 -4.79 5.67 -9.73
C ASP A 16 -3.85 4.57 -9.21
N CYS A 17 -3.92 4.21 -7.91
CA CYS A 17 -3.13 3.16 -7.29
C CYS A 17 -3.89 2.47 -6.14
N LEU A 18 -4.10 1.16 -6.26
CA LEU A 18 -4.64 0.32 -5.19
C LEU A 18 -3.48 -0.37 -4.46
N VAL A 19 -3.37 -0.18 -3.15
CA VAL A 19 -2.33 -0.81 -2.32
C VAL A 19 -2.90 -2.01 -1.59
N VAL A 20 -2.28 -3.18 -1.78
CA VAL A 20 -2.69 -4.46 -1.18
C VAL A 20 -1.54 -5.11 -0.42
N GLY A 21 -1.88 -5.89 0.61
CA GLY A 21 -0.91 -6.52 1.51
C GLY A 21 -0.65 -7.99 1.19
N ILE A 22 0.58 -8.44 1.43
CA ILE A 22 0.99 -9.84 1.30
C ILE A 22 1.78 -10.23 2.54
N LEU A 23 1.31 -11.26 3.23
CA LEU A 23 1.95 -11.77 4.43
C LEU A 23 3.12 -12.70 4.07
N ASP A 24 3.97 -12.94 5.06
CA ASP A 24 5.03 -13.94 4.95
C ASP A 24 4.50 -15.31 4.51
N GLY A 25 5.32 -16.05 3.76
CA GLY A 25 4.90 -17.29 3.08
C GLY A 25 3.95 -17.08 1.89
N GLY A 26 3.86 -15.87 1.34
CA GLY A 26 3.10 -15.59 0.12
C GLY A 26 1.57 -15.51 0.32
N LYS A 27 1.11 -15.37 1.57
CA LYS A 27 -0.32 -15.36 1.87
C LYS A 27 -0.94 -13.98 1.57
N LEU A 28 -1.77 -13.93 0.52
CA LEU A 28 -2.55 -12.76 0.14
C LEU A 28 -3.55 -12.34 1.25
N THR A 29 -3.62 -11.03 1.56
CA THR A 29 -4.70 -10.48 2.41
C THR A 29 -6.05 -10.53 1.70
N ALA A 30 -7.14 -10.23 2.42
CA ALA A 30 -8.49 -10.28 1.86
C ALA A 30 -8.65 -9.37 0.63
N SER A 31 -8.16 -8.14 0.70
CA SER A 31 -8.17 -7.22 -0.44
C SER A 31 -7.23 -7.68 -1.57
N ALA A 32 -6.07 -8.24 -1.23
CA ALA A 32 -5.14 -8.78 -2.23
C ALA A 32 -5.74 -9.95 -3.02
N LYS A 33 -6.44 -10.88 -2.37
CA LYS A 33 -7.14 -11.99 -3.04
C LYS A 33 -8.23 -11.51 -3.99
N LYS A 34 -8.99 -10.50 -3.57
CA LYS A 34 -10.01 -9.93 -4.44
C LYS A 34 -9.35 -9.26 -5.66
N ALA A 35 -8.27 -8.50 -5.45
CA ALA A 35 -7.55 -7.82 -6.54
C ALA A 35 -6.92 -8.83 -7.50
N ASP A 36 -6.36 -9.91 -6.97
CA ASP A 36 -5.82 -11.00 -7.78
C ASP A 36 -6.89 -11.62 -8.69
N LYS A 37 -8.10 -11.87 -8.14
CA LYS A 37 -9.23 -12.37 -8.92
C LYS A 37 -9.65 -11.42 -10.04
N SER A 38 -9.66 -10.10 -9.82
CA SER A 38 -10.00 -9.13 -10.87
C SER A 38 -8.90 -8.97 -11.92
N MET A 39 -7.64 -9.30 -11.57
CA MET A 39 -6.48 -9.26 -12.45
C MET A 39 -6.15 -10.61 -13.11
N GLY A 40 -7.01 -11.63 -12.94
CA GLY A 40 -6.83 -12.93 -13.58
C GLY A 40 -5.75 -13.82 -12.95
N GLY A 41 -5.44 -13.65 -11.66
CA GLY A 41 -4.50 -14.52 -10.93
C GLY A 41 -3.03 -14.12 -11.01
N ILE A 42 -2.72 -12.93 -11.56
CA ILE A 42 -1.33 -12.49 -11.77
C ILE A 42 -0.57 -12.25 -10.45
N ILE A 43 -1.25 -11.80 -9.39
CA ILE A 43 -0.58 -11.52 -8.11
C ILE A 43 -0.14 -12.84 -7.49
N GLN A 44 -1.02 -13.85 -7.48
CA GLN A 44 -0.66 -15.18 -6.97
C GLN A 44 0.47 -15.79 -7.81
N ARG A 45 0.40 -15.67 -9.13
CA ARG A 45 1.46 -16.15 -10.01
C ARG A 45 2.81 -15.50 -9.71
N LEU A 46 2.85 -14.18 -9.52
CA LEU A 46 4.09 -13.46 -9.18
C LEU A 46 4.61 -13.78 -7.78
N VAL A 47 3.73 -14.19 -6.85
CA VAL A 47 4.14 -14.75 -5.56
C VAL A 47 4.77 -16.13 -5.75
N ASP A 48 4.16 -16.99 -6.56
CA ASP A 48 4.65 -18.35 -6.83
C ASP A 48 5.98 -18.33 -7.61
N ASP A 49 6.14 -17.39 -8.53
CA ASP A 49 7.38 -17.13 -9.29
C ASP A 49 8.48 -16.47 -8.41
N GLY A 50 8.13 -15.98 -7.22
CA GLY A 50 9.07 -15.39 -6.24
C GLY A 50 9.39 -13.91 -6.45
N ASP A 51 8.75 -13.25 -7.41
CA ASP A 51 8.90 -11.81 -7.68
C ASP A 51 8.29 -10.96 -6.57
N ILE A 52 7.16 -11.43 -6.01
CA ILE A 52 6.53 -10.79 -4.87
C ILE A 52 6.88 -11.51 -3.59
N LYS A 53 7.50 -10.78 -2.67
CA LYS A 53 7.88 -11.30 -1.35
C LYS A 53 6.89 -10.82 -0.29
N GLY A 54 6.61 -11.69 0.67
CA GLY A 54 5.86 -11.33 1.89
C GLY A 54 6.69 -10.57 2.92
N THR A 55 7.99 -10.39 2.67
CA THR A 55 8.91 -9.73 3.60
C THR A 55 8.51 -8.26 3.82
N SER A 56 8.52 -7.83 5.08
CA SER A 56 8.21 -6.46 5.50
C SER A 56 8.89 -5.40 4.64
N GLY A 57 8.11 -4.48 4.07
CA GLY A 57 8.61 -3.36 3.28
C GLY A 57 8.96 -3.68 1.83
N SER A 58 8.90 -4.94 1.41
CA SER A 58 9.03 -5.27 -0.02
C SER A 58 7.83 -4.73 -0.80
N ILE A 59 8.09 -4.22 -2.00
CA ILE A 59 7.07 -3.60 -2.85
C ILE A 59 7.21 -4.07 -4.28
N LEU A 60 6.09 -4.25 -4.97
CA LEU A 60 6.04 -4.45 -6.41
C LEU A 60 4.87 -3.66 -7.00
N MET A 61 5.13 -2.95 -8.10
CA MET A 61 4.12 -2.20 -8.83
C MET A 61 3.66 -3.01 -10.04
N ILE A 62 2.36 -3.29 -10.11
CA ILE A 62 1.75 -4.03 -11.21
C ILE A 62 0.85 -3.09 -12.01
N PRO A 63 1.20 -2.75 -13.26
CA PRO A 63 0.31 -2.01 -14.14
C PRO A 63 -0.97 -2.82 -14.39
N CYS A 64 -2.12 -2.16 -14.29
CA CYS A 64 -3.42 -2.77 -14.59
C CYS A 64 -3.96 -2.27 -15.93
N HIS A 65 -5.00 -2.94 -16.45
CA HIS A 65 -5.66 -2.50 -17.66
C HIS A 65 -6.25 -1.08 -17.49
N PRO A 66 -6.18 -0.22 -18.52
CA PRO A 66 -6.59 1.18 -18.44
C PRO A 66 -8.09 1.37 -18.14
N ASN A 67 -8.91 0.36 -18.43
CA ASN A 67 -10.36 0.37 -18.17
C ASN A 67 -10.75 -0.22 -16.80
N GLY A 68 -9.76 -0.66 -16.02
CA GLY A 68 -9.98 -1.16 -14.66
C GLY A 68 -10.28 -0.02 -13.66
N PRO A 69 -10.92 -0.34 -12.53
CA PRO A 69 -11.18 0.63 -11.46
C PRO A 69 -9.86 1.15 -10.84
N ALA A 70 -8.85 0.30 -10.72
CA ALA A 70 -7.49 0.69 -10.37
C ALA A 70 -6.60 0.73 -11.62
N ARG A 71 -5.85 1.82 -11.82
CA ARG A 71 -4.87 1.90 -12.93
C ARG A 71 -3.59 1.10 -12.66
N ARG A 72 -3.24 0.94 -11.39
CA ARG A 72 -2.08 0.17 -10.92
C ARG A 72 -2.40 -0.47 -9.58
N VAL A 73 -1.75 -1.58 -9.29
CA VAL A 73 -1.77 -2.23 -7.97
C VAL A 73 -0.36 -2.23 -7.40
N LEU A 74 -0.20 -1.68 -6.20
CA LEU A 74 1.03 -1.75 -5.41
C LEU A 74 0.87 -2.89 -4.39
N THR A 75 1.68 -3.93 -4.52
CA THR A 75 1.74 -5.00 -3.53
C THR A 75 2.77 -4.66 -2.48
N VAL A 76 2.45 -4.89 -1.21
CA VAL A 76 3.32 -4.58 -0.08
C VAL A 76 3.48 -5.81 0.80
N GLY A 77 4.72 -6.26 1.00
CA GLY A 77 5.05 -7.31 1.96
C GLY A 77 4.90 -6.79 3.38
N LEU A 78 4.10 -7.49 4.18
CA LEU A 78 3.70 -7.11 5.54
C LEU A 78 4.51 -7.82 6.64
N GLY A 79 5.27 -8.86 6.29
CA GLY A 79 5.96 -9.71 7.26
C GLY A 79 5.01 -10.71 7.93
N LYS A 80 5.36 -11.08 9.17
CA LYS A 80 4.66 -12.13 9.91
C LYS A 80 3.40 -11.58 10.56
N ALA A 81 2.31 -12.32 10.43
CA ALA A 81 1.10 -12.03 11.19
C ALA A 81 1.33 -12.45 12.65
N HIS A 82 1.02 -11.55 13.60
CA HIS A 82 0.74 -11.82 15.02
C HIS A 82 1.83 -11.87 16.10
N GLU A 83 3.14 -12.05 15.86
CA GLU A 83 4.08 -12.22 16.99
C GLU A 83 5.02 -11.03 17.28
N SER A 84 5.34 -10.20 16.29
CA SER A 84 6.20 -8.99 16.46
C SER A 84 5.93 -7.94 15.38
N GLY A 85 4.66 -7.82 14.98
CA GLY A 85 4.28 -7.19 13.72
C GLY A 85 4.21 -5.65 13.73
N VAL A 86 4.40 -4.95 14.85
CA VAL A 86 4.25 -3.47 14.84
C VAL A 86 5.39 -2.80 14.08
N ALA A 87 6.63 -3.24 14.29
CA ALA A 87 7.78 -2.72 13.57
C ALA A 87 7.72 -3.09 12.07
N GLU A 88 7.35 -4.34 11.78
CA GLU A 88 7.16 -4.83 10.41
C GLU A 88 6.04 -4.09 9.69
N TYR A 89 4.87 -3.95 10.34
CA TYR A 89 3.75 -3.20 9.79
C TYR A 89 4.12 -1.74 9.55
N LYS A 90 4.82 -1.10 10.49
CA LYS A 90 5.30 0.27 10.33
C LYS A 90 6.24 0.38 9.11
N GLN A 91 7.23 -0.51 9.00
CA GLN A 91 8.14 -0.52 7.86
C GLN A 91 7.41 -0.75 6.54
N ALA A 92 6.43 -1.65 6.50
CA ALA A 92 5.61 -1.91 5.33
C ALA A 92 4.79 -0.68 4.91
N VAL A 93 4.18 -0.02 5.88
CA VAL A 93 3.39 1.21 5.68
C VAL A 93 4.29 2.38 5.24
N ASP A 94 5.46 2.56 5.85
CA ASP A 94 6.45 3.58 5.46
C ASP A 94 6.94 3.36 4.03
N SER A 95 7.18 2.10 3.65
CA SER A 95 7.60 1.71 2.30
C SER A 95 6.49 1.98 1.28
N ALA A 96 5.25 1.64 1.62
CA ALA A 96 4.09 1.94 0.79
C ALA A 96 3.90 3.45 0.60
N ALA A 97 3.95 4.23 1.68
CA ALA A 97 3.82 5.69 1.66
C ALA A 97 4.92 6.34 0.81
N THR A 98 6.17 5.90 0.97
CA THR A 98 7.31 6.39 0.18
C THR A 98 7.16 6.05 -1.30
N ALA A 99 6.70 4.83 -1.62
CA ALA A 99 6.43 4.43 -2.99
C ALA A 99 5.32 5.30 -3.62
N LEU A 100 4.21 5.51 -2.92
CA LEU A 100 3.12 6.35 -3.38
C LEU A 100 3.55 7.81 -3.59
N ALA A 101 4.33 8.39 -2.68
CA ALA A 101 4.82 9.76 -2.76
C ALA A 101 5.80 10.03 -3.93
N ARG A 102 6.29 8.99 -4.60
CA ARG A 102 7.15 9.08 -5.79
C ARG A 102 6.38 8.95 -7.09
N LEU A 103 5.13 8.47 -7.06
CA LEU A 103 4.36 8.22 -8.26
C LEU A 103 3.60 9.48 -8.70
N PRO A 104 3.43 9.69 -10.01
CA PRO A 104 2.59 10.76 -10.54
C PRO A 104 1.11 10.37 -10.49
N ILE A 105 0.55 10.26 -9.28
CA ILE A 105 -0.85 9.85 -9.03
C ILE A 105 -1.62 10.95 -8.30
N ARG A 106 -2.94 11.01 -8.48
CA ARG A 106 -3.80 12.00 -7.78
C ARG A 106 -4.49 11.41 -6.57
N ASN A 107 -4.70 10.10 -6.55
CA ASN A 107 -5.29 9.40 -5.41
C ASN A 107 -4.74 7.97 -5.29
N ALA A 108 -4.84 7.40 -4.09
CA ALA A 108 -4.52 6.01 -3.82
C ALA A 108 -5.53 5.44 -2.81
N THR A 109 -5.91 4.19 -2.99
CA THR A 109 -6.71 3.42 -2.03
C THR A 109 -5.79 2.44 -1.32
N VAL A 110 -5.68 2.55 0.02
CA VAL A 110 -4.78 1.72 0.81
C VAL A 110 -5.58 0.75 1.69
N THR A 111 -5.38 -0.56 1.51
CA THR A 111 -6.15 -1.59 2.24
C THR A 111 -5.37 -2.22 3.40
N LEU A 112 -4.15 -1.77 3.68
CA LEU A 112 -3.25 -2.39 4.66
C LEU A 112 -3.83 -2.42 6.09
N ALA A 113 -4.73 -1.48 6.42
CA ALA A 113 -5.41 -1.41 7.71
C ALA A 113 -6.31 -2.63 8.01
N GLU A 114 -6.62 -3.48 7.04
CA GLU A 114 -7.36 -4.73 7.27
C GLU A 114 -6.51 -5.80 7.98
N THR A 115 -5.18 -5.69 7.93
CA THR A 115 -4.27 -6.70 8.48
C THR A 115 -4.19 -6.57 9.99
N ALA A 116 -4.49 -7.65 10.71
CA ALA A 116 -4.35 -7.70 12.16
C ALA A 116 -2.86 -7.57 12.56
N VAL A 117 -2.59 -6.68 13.50
CA VAL A 117 -1.26 -6.46 14.09
C VAL A 117 -1.39 -6.70 15.58
N ALA A 118 -0.39 -7.34 16.19
CA ALA A 118 -0.37 -7.65 17.62
C ALA A 118 -0.66 -6.41 18.46
N ASP A 119 -1.58 -6.54 19.42
CA ASP A 119 -1.95 -5.52 20.40
C ASP A 119 -2.29 -4.13 19.83
N ARG A 120 -2.77 -4.07 18.58
CA ARG A 120 -3.19 -2.82 17.94
C ARG A 120 -4.60 -2.90 17.39
N ASP A 121 -5.42 -1.93 17.79
CA ASP A 121 -6.75 -1.80 17.24
C ASP A 121 -6.71 -1.24 15.79
N VAL A 122 -7.87 -1.15 15.13
CA VAL A 122 -7.96 -0.57 13.77
C VAL A 122 -7.54 0.91 13.78
N SER A 123 -7.87 1.64 14.83
CA SER A 123 -7.61 3.08 14.94
C SER A 123 -6.12 3.38 15.02
N GLU A 124 -5.35 2.58 15.74
CA GLU A 124 -3.90 2.68 15.88
C GLU A 124 -3.20 2.34 14.56
N ARG A 125 -3.66 1.29 13.87
CA ARG A 125 -3.16 0.95 12.53
C ARG A 125 -3.43 2.06 11.51
N LEU A 126 -4.60 2.69 11.57
CA LEU A 126 -4.94 3.84 10.73
C LEU A 126 -4.09 5.08 11.08
N ARG A 127 -3.81 5.32 12.36
CA ARG A 127 -2.91 6.41 12.78
C ARG A 127 -1.51 6.22 12.23
N LEU A 128 -0.93 5.03 12.35
CA LEU A 128 0.38 4.72 11.78
C LEU A 128 0.42 4.98 10.27
N LEU A 129 -0.63 4.56 9.56
CA LEU A 129 -0.77 4.77 8.12
C LEU A 129 -0.87 6.26 7.75
N ALA A 130 -1.71 7.00 8.45
CA ALA A 130 -1.85 8.45 8.21
C ALA A 130 -0.55 9.20 8.50
N SER A 131 0.14 8.87 9.60
CA SER A 131 1.43 9.46 9.97
C SER A 131 2.50 9.19 8.91
N ALA A 132 2.70 7.92 8.52
CA ALA A 132 3.70 7.54 7.51
C ALA A 132 3.49 8.27 6.18
N VAL A 133 2.23 8.48 5.80
CA VAL A 133 1.85 9.19 4.59
C VAL A 133 2.15 10.69 4.67
N CYS A 134 1.89 11.32 5.81
CA CYS A 134 2.30 12.71 6.07
C CYS A 134 3.83 12.86 6.06
N ASP A 135 4.54 11.92 6.68
CA ASP A 135 6.01 11.94 6.76
C ASP A 135 6.64 11.74 5.38
N ALA A 136 6.15 10.78 4.58
CA ALA A 136 6.66 10.49 3.24
C ALA A 136 6.41 11.63 2.23
N THR A 137 5.42 12.48 2.47
CA THR A 137 5.09 13.63 1.62
C THR A 137 5.67 14.95 2.14
N TYR A 138 6.34 14.94 3.29
CA TYR A 138 6.98 16.11 3.87
C TYR A 138 8.17 16.57 3.02
N GLN A 139 8.23 17.86 2.72
CA GLN A 139 9.33 18.50 2.04
C GLN A 139 9.59 19.88 2.65
N PHE A 140 10.84 20.13 3.06
CA PHE A 140 11.29 21.44 3.50
C PHE A 140 12.09 22.12 2.38
N ASP A 141 11.45 23.03 1.65
CA ASP A 141 12.02 23.75 0.51
C ASP A 141 12.16 25.27 0.77
N GLN A 142 11.86 25.73 1.98
CA GLN A 142 11.77 27.17 2.31
C GLN A 142 13.10 27.93 2.09
N THR A 143 14.24 27.24 2.20
CA THR A 143 15.57 27.81 2.02
C THR A 143 16.22 27.46 0.67
N LYS A 144 15.48 26.84 -0.26
CA LYS A 144 15.98 26.46 -1.58
C LYS A 144 15.69 27.56 -2.60
N SER A 145 16.73 28.01 -3.31
CA SER A 145 16.60 29.00 -4.41
C SER A 145 15.82 28.44 -5.61
N THR A 146 16.01 27.14 -5.90
CA THR A 146 15.22 26.39 -6.88
C THR A 146 14.34 25.41 -6.13
N LYS A 147 13.03 25.61 -6.18
CA LYS A 147 12.05 24.73 -5.57
C LYS A 147 11.73 23.59 -6.53
N GLU A 148 11.73 22.36 -6.03
CA GLU A 148 11.15 21.26 -6.80
C GLU A 148 9.65 21.51 -7.00
N SER A 149 9.12 21.14 -8.16
CA SER A 149 7.68 21.23 -8.40
C SER A 149 6.95 20.40 -7.35
N LYS A 150 5.95 20.99 -6.68
CA LYS A 150 5.09 20.24 -5.75
C LYS A 150 4.57 19.00 -6.47
N ARG A 151 4.90 17.83 -5.91
CA ARG A 151 4.38 16.55 -6.41
C ARG A 151 2.84 16.60 -6.31
N PRO A 152 2.12 16.11 -7.35
CA PRO A 152 0.67 16.25 -7.45
C PRO A 152 -0.11 15.59 -6.31
#